data_AF-A0A084R2H0-F1
#
_entry.id   AF-A0A084R2H0-F1
#
_cell.length_a   1.000
_cell.length_b   1.000
_cell.length_c   1.000
_cell.angle_alpha   90.00
_cell.angle_beta   90.00
_cell.angle_gamma   90.00
#
_symmetry.space_group_name_H-M   'P 1'
#
loop_
_entity.id
_entity.type
_entity.pdbx_description
1 polymer ?
#
loop_
_entity_poly.entity_id
_entity_poly.type
_entity_poly.pdbx_seq_one_letter_code
_entity_poly.pdbx_strand_id
1 'polypeptide(L)'
;MSNGDRALRLLRLVASGWSSGANDARQLVPLGAGDERSTDGRHRASASAAPATTFPDFASDDGSHADLEAASLRELSSTPTTLGSDTEAPPSPAPTSTPPSRGCFHRRPRKRSPPRRRRCTMILYFLLLLVASYLVYFWRNEKARKVRWKPDPESELFSKRPLPPPLERMSITQYELPLRTSGRHIVDGRGHRFKLASINWYGASDELFVPGGLDIQHRSIIARTIKRLGFNSVRLPYADELVMLNPTILPHLVTANPDLAGLRAMDVFEAVVTALTDAGLAVIINNHITSATWCCGADPCDAGWANDHLGNLCRVKQTEHEWIEHWETVMSRFLDNPLVIGADLRNEVRGLWGTMPWSKWAAAAERCGNHLLGMKSDWLIVVEGTESANDLSGAATRPVKLSVPNRLVYSSHIYGWSGWGSRDGRFSQRSYASFVKTMRYNWGYLVENDTAPVWVGELGAPDHPSLGDAHYWQNMWRYLKAVDADFGYWALNPRKPANNARERYSLIKDDWITPVVDYRMKDMVELMRQ
;
A
#
# COMPACT_ATOMS: atom_id res chain seq x y z
N MET A 1 33.62 -30.65 12.47
CA MET A 1 32.47 -29.83 11.99
C MET A 1 33.02 -28.53 11.45
N SER A 2 32.62 -28.15 10.24
CA SER A 2 33.23 -27.03 9.52
C SER A 2 32.49 -25.72 9.78
N ASN A 3 33.07 -24.58 9.38
CA ASN A 3 32.40 -23.28 9.51
C ASN A 3 31.10 -23.15 8.67
N GLY A 4 30.83 -24.08 7.74
CA GLY A 4 29.54 -24.13 7.00
C GLY A 4 28.34 -24.47 7.89
N ASP A 5 28.50 -25.36 8.88
CA ASP A 5 27.39 -25.84 9.72
C ASP A 5 26.81 -24.74 10.64
N ARG A 6 27.61 -23.71 10.96
CA ARG A 6 27.17 -22.56 11.76
C ARG A 6 26.35 -21.54 10.97
N ALA A 7 26.60 -21.38 9.67
CA ALA A 7 25.82 -20.47 8.81
C ALA A 7 24.40 -20.99 8.60
N LEU A 8 24.24 -22.30 8.37
CA LEU A 8 22.94 -22.96 8.23
C LEU A 8 22.09 -22.94 9.53
N ARG A 9 22.73 -22.98 10.71
CA ARG A 9 22.01 -22.78 11.99
C ARG A 9 21.51 -21.35 12.19
N LEU A 10 22.27 -20.33 11.77
CA LEU A 10 21.86 -18.93 11.86
C LEU A 10 20.69 -18.60 10.92
N LEU A 11 20.70 -19.14 9.70
CA LEU A 11 19.57 -19.00 8.77
C LEU A 11 18.29 -19.70 9.29
N ARG A 12 18.42 -20.88 9.90
CA ARG A 12 17.28 -21.56 10.54
C ARG A 12 16.73 -20.83 11.77
N LEU A 13 17.57 -20.13 12.54
CA LEU A 13 17.14 -19.34 13.70
C LEU A 13 16.39 -18.04 13.33
N VAL A 14 16.63 -17.48 12.14
CA VAL A 14 15.83 -16.36 11.62
C VAL A 14 14.46 -16.85 11.13
N ALA A 15 14.38 -18.05 10.57
CA ALA A 15 13.12 -18.68 10.15
C ALA A 15 12.30 -19.23 11.34
N SER A 16 12.94 -19.72 12.41
CA SER A 16 12.25 -20.32 13.56
C SER A 16 11.75 -19.32 14.62
N GLY A 17 11.88 -18.00 14.38
CA GLY A 17 11.26 -16.97 15.23
C GLY A 17 9.73 -16.89 15.07
N TRP A 18 9.15 -17.73 14.21
CA TRP A 18 7.75 -17.76 13.81
C TRP A 18 7.11 -19.13 14.08
N SER A 19 7.24 -19.69 15.29
CA SER A 19 6.37 -20.76 15.81
C SER A 19 6.64 -21.07 17.29
N SER A 20 5.63 -21.69 17.94
CA SER A 20 5.51 -22.04 19.37
C SER A 20 5.09 -20.90 20.31
N GLY A 21 4.25 -21.12 21.33
CA GLY A 21 3.70 -22.40 21.85
C GLY A 21 2.18 -22.37 22.10
N ALA A 22 1.61 -23.57 22.31
CA ALA A 22 0.20 -23.84 22.58
C ALA A 22 0.00 -24.56 23.94
N ASN A 23 -1.26 -24.82 24.29
CA ASN A 23 -1.78 -25.49 25.50
C ASN A 23 -1.76 -24.60 26.77
N ASP A 24 -2.74 -24.65 27.68
CA ASP A 24 -3.80 -25.67 27.90
C ASP A 24 -5.18 -25.07 28.26
N ALA A 25 -6.21 -25.92 28.39
CA ALA A 25 -7.65 -25.56 28.31
C ALA A 25 -8.49 -25.69 29.62
N ARG A 26 -9.81 -25.37 29.50
CA ARG A 26 -10.97 -25.65 30.42
C ARG A 26 -11.21 -24.61 31.54
N GLN A 27 -12.45 -24.28 31.99
CA GLN A 27 -13.82 -24.82 31.74
C GLN A 27 -14.94 -23.80 32.14
N LEU A 28 -16.11 -23.86 31.48
CA LEU A 28 -17.52 -23.56 31.92
C LEU A 28 -17.89 -22.19 32.58
N VAL A 29 -18.84 -21.33 32.10
CA VAL A 29 -20.30 -21.49 31.78
C VAL A 29 -21.18 -21.68 33.04
N PRO A 30 -22.39 -21.07 33.27
CA PRO A 30 -23.22 -20.15 32.43
C PRO A 30 -24.00 -18.98 33.14
N LEU A 31 -24.93 -18.36 32.36
CA LEU A 31 -26.29 -17.84 32.69
C LEU A 31 -26.50 -16.42 33.26
N GLY A 32 -27.49 -15.73 32.65
CA GLY A 32 -28.11 -14.48 33.13
C GLY A 32 -28.95 -13.80 32.04
N ALA A 33 -30.29 -13.80 32.16
CA ALA A 33 -31.23 -13.28 31.15
C ALA A 33 -31.97 -12.01 31.60
N GLY A 34 -32.59 -11.30 30.65
CA GLY A 34 -33.46 -10.12 30.79
C GLY A 34 -33.40 -9.28 29.50
N ASP A 35 -34.46 -9.09 28.71
CA ASP A 35 -35.71 -8.34 28.95
C ASP A 35 -35.46 -6.89 29.45
N GLU A 36 -36.12 -5.83 28.94
CA GLU A 36 -37.18 -5.70 27.93
C GLU A 36 -37.23 -4.22 27.43
N ARG A 37 -38.01 -3.93 26.36
CA ARG A 37 -38.66 -2.62 26.00
C ARG A 37 -37.76 -1.36 25.82
N SER A 38 -37.75 -0.73 24.64
CA SER A 38 -38.80 0.12 24.03
C SER A 38 -38.96 1.52 24.66
N THR A 39 -38.71 2.58 23.89
CA THR A 39 -39.78 3.49 23.42
C THR A 39 -39.32 4.42 22.29
N ASP A 40 -40.29 4.89 21.51
CA ASP A 40 -40.20 5.73 20.31
C ASP A 40 -39.94 7.23 20.65
N GLY A 41 -39.55 8.05 19.67
CA GLY A 41 -39.19 9.46 19.91
C GLY A 41 -38.80 10.30 18.70
N ARG A 42 -39.76 10.62 17.81
CA ARG A 42 -39.58 11.54 16.67
C ARG A 42 -39.41 13.00 17.15
N HIS A 43 -38.51 13.79 16.54
CA HIS A 43 -38.91 14.83 15.56
C HIS A 43 -37.82 15.82 15.10
N ARG A 44 -37.94 16.17 13.80
CA ARG A 44 -37.70 17.45 13.11
C ARG A 44 -36.29 18.04 12.98
N ALA A 45 -35.96 18.25 11.70
CA ALA A 45 -34.83 19.02 11.18
C ALA A 45 -34.96 20.54 11.39
N SER A 46 -33.83 21.22 11.27
CA SER A 46 -33.71 22.60 10.77
C SER A 46 -32.45 22.72 9.91
N ALA A 47 -32.57 23.37 8.76
CA ALA A 47 -31.45 23.62 7.85
C ALA A 47 -30.81 24.99 8.15
N SER A 48 -29.50 25.10 7.92
CA SER A 48 -28.77 26.38 7.83
C SER A 48 -27.62 26.21 6.85
N ALA A 49 -27.31 27.26 6.09
CA ALA A 49 -26.37 27.21 4.96
C ALA A 49 -25.24 28.24 5.09
N ALA A 50 -24.22 28.05 4.23
CA ALA A 50 -23.08 28.94 3.93
C ALA A 50 -21.95 29.04 5.01
N PRO A 51 -20.75 29.53 4.64
CA PRO A 51 -20.16 29.72 3.30
C PRO A 51 -18.81 28.98 3.09
N ALA A 52 -18.23 29.13 1.90
CA ALA A 52 -16.91 28.59 1.54
C ALA A 52 -15.74 29.30 2.25
N THR A 53 -14.65 28.56 2.50
CA THR A 53 -13.39 29.08 3.05
C THR A 53 -12.21 28.82 2.10
N THR A 54 -11.56 29.89 1.66
CA THR A 54 -10.27 29.88 0.96
C THR A 54 -9.14 29.49 1.91
N PHE A 55 -8.18 28.69 1.44
CA PHE A 55 -6.95 28.37 2.19
C PHE A 55 -5.86 29.42 1.97
N PRO A 56 -5.04 29.75 2.99
CA PRO A 56 -3.88 30.63 2.85
C PRO A 56 -2.62 29.87 2.40
N ASP A 57 -1.75 30.55 1.66
CA ASP A 57 -0.40 30.08 1.34
C ASP A 57 0.45 29.91 2.61
N PHE A 58 1.11 28.76 2.75
CA PHE A 58 2.12 28.55 3.77
C PHE A 58 3.49 29.05 3.28
N ALA A 59 3.75 30.34 3.50
CA ALA A 59 5.10 30.87 3.45
C ALA A 59 5.96 30.26 4.57
N SER A 60 7.16 29.80 4.22
CA SER A 60 8.17 29.38 5.18
C SER A 60 8.94 30.59 5.67
N ASP A 61 8.95 30.84 6.97
CA ASP A 61 9.76 31.87 7.60
C ASP A 61 10.84 31.22 8.47
N ASP A 62 12.10 31.46 8.10
CA ASP A 62 13.27 31.51 8.98
C ASP A 62 14.49 31.90 8.12
N GLY A 63 14.99 33.13 8.31
CA GLY A 63 16.29 33.57 7.79
C GLY A 63 17.45 32.87 8.53
N SER A 64 18.72 33.07 8.16
CA SER A 64 19.31 34.01 7.20
C SER A 64 20.76 33.60 6.91
N HIS A 65 21.28 33.87 5.71
CA HIS A 65 22.58 34.55 5.49
C HIS A 65 22.98 34.63 4.00
N ALA A 66 23.29 35.88 3.57
CA ALA A 66 24.28 36.29 2.58
C ALA A 66 24.23 35.75 1.13
N ASP A 67 23.61 36.55 0.24
CA ASP A 67 24.28 37.37 -0.81
C ASP A 67 25.23 36.77 -1.87
N LEU A 68 25.16 37.39 -3.07
CA LEU A 68 26.05 37.33 -4.26
C LEU A 68 25.97 36.01 -5.07
N GLU A 69 25.52 35.96 -6.33
CA GLU A 69 25.63 36.91 -7.46
C GLU A 69 24.58 36.61 -8.57
N ALA A 70 24.29 37.60 -9.43
CA ALA A 70 23.49 37.42 -10.65
C ALA A 70 23.93 38.39 -11.77
N ALA A 71 23.53 38.09 -13.02
CA ALA A 71 23.98 38.66 -14.31
C ALA A 71 25.37 38.16 -14.78
N SER A 72 25.65 37.92 -16.07
CA SER A 72 24.99 38.31 -17.34
C SER A 72 25.02 37.13 -18.34
N LEU A 73 23.89 36.63 -18.84
CA LEU A 73 23.24 36.97 -20.14
C LEU A 73 24.11 36.89 -21.42
N ARG A 74 23.68 35.99 -22.34
CA ARG A 74 23.63 36.09 -23.82
C ARG A 74 24.96 36.20 -24.61
N GLU A 75 25.10 35.76 -25.87
CA GLU A 75 24.30 34.94 -26.81
C GLU A 75 25.23 34.43 -27.95
N LEU A 76 24.67 33.66 -28.90
CA LEU A 76 25.11 33.41 -30.30
C LEU A 76 25.54 31.98 -30.68
N SER A 77 24.50 31.17 -30.96
CA SER A 77 24.31 30.40 -32.21
C SER A 77 25.44 30.41 -33.25
N SER A 78 25.95 29.22 -33.63
CA SER A 78 25.64 28.59 -34.94
C SER A 78 26.40 27.28 -35.21
N THR A 79 25.69 26.28 -35.72
CA THR A 79 26.18 25.10 -36.48
C THR A 79 26.14 25.43 -38.00
N PRO A 80 26.60 24.61 -38.99
CA PRO A 80 26.72 23.14 -38.98
C PRO A 80 27.80 22.43 -39.87
N THR A 81 27.92 21.09 -39.72
CA THR A 81 28.38 20.07 -40.72
C THR A 81 29.83 20.14 -41.28
N THR A 82 30.49 19.11 -41.86
CA THR A 82 30.12 17.80 -42.46
C THR A 82 31.37 16.87 -42.61
N LEU A 83 31.20 15.53 -42.68
CA LEU A 83 32.10 14.47 -43.23
C LEU A 83 33.56 14.34 -42.68
N GLY A 84 34.24 13.18 -42.66
CA GLY A 84 33.92 11.77 -43.02
C GLY A 84 35.17 10.84 -42.87
N SER A 85 34.98 9.50 -42.91
CA SER A 85 35.88 8.38 -43.38
C SER A 85 37.39 8.62 -43.62
N ASP A 86 38.36 7.71 -43.40
CA ASP A 86 38.39 6.29 -42.97
C ASP A 86 39.85 5.84 -42.60
N THR A 87 40.04 4.54 -42.29
CA THR A 87 41.26 3.67 -42.20
C THR A 87 42.60 4.14 -42.85
N GLU A 88 43.82 3.69 -42.48
CA GLU A 88 44.32 2.34 -42.11
C GLU A 88 45.73 2.37 -41.42
N ALA A 89 46.46 1.24 -41.30
CA ALA A 89 47.59 1.04 -40.36
C ALA A 89 49.03 0.85 -41.00
N PRO A 90 50.05 0.17 -40.40
CA PRO A 90 51.42 0.72 -40.21
C PRO A 90 52.54 0.03 -41.05
N PRO A 91 53.87 0.35 -40.91
CA PRO A 91 54.77 -0.28 -39.89
C PRO A 91 56.04 0.51 -39.44
N SER A 92 56.91 -0.11 -38.61
CA SER A 92 58.23 0.39 -38.09
C SER A 92 59.41 0.20 -39.10
N PRO A 93 60.72 0.59 -38.87
CA PRO A 93 61.59 0.37 -37.67
C PRO A 93 62.67 1.47 -37.35
N ALA A 94 63.71 1.12 -36.56
CA ALA A 94 64.77 1.96 -35.93
C ALA A 94 66.10 2.02 -36.75
N PRO A 95 67.36 2.16 -36.20
CA PRO A 95 67.95 2.92 -35.06
C PRO A 95 69.29 3.68 -35.42
N THR A 96 69.88 4.47 -34.50
CA THR A 96 71.34 4.85 -34.37
C THR A 96 71.50 5.80 -33.15
N SER A 97 72.64 6.02 -32.44
CA SER A 97 74.00 5.45 -32.38
C SER A 97 74.69 5.79 -31.02
N THR A 98 75.81 5.13 -30.69
CA THR A 98 76.59 5.22 -29.42
C THR A 98 77.89 6.05 -29.55
N PRO A 99 78.82 6.06 -28.56
CA PRO A 99 78.72 6.43 -27.14
C PRO A 99 79.45 7.79 -26.92
N PRO A 100 80.66 8.00 -26.29
CA PRO A 100 81.45 7.33 -25.22
C PRO A 100 81.01 7.84 -23.80
N SER A 101 81.75 7.83 -22.67
CA SER A 101 83.11 7.39 -22.28
C SER A 101 83.13 6.73 -20.87
N ARG A 102 83.77 7.31 -19.83
CA ARG A 102 83.86 6.82 -18.44
C ARG A 102 83.96 7.94 -17.38
N GLY A 103 83.25 7.79 -16.26
CA GLY A 103 83.46 8.55 -15.03
C GLY A 103 82.88 7.82 -13.81
N CYS A 104 83.70 7.48 -12.82
CA CYS A 104 83.26 6.81 -11.60
C CYS A 104 82.66 7.80 -10.60
N PHE A 105 81.41 7.63 -10.14
CA PHE A 105 81.01 8.07 -8.79
C PHE A 105 79.81 7.27 -8.21
N HIS A 106 79.97 6.91 -6.93
CA HIS A 106 79.04 6.33 -5.94
C HIS A 106 77.71 5.67 -6.31
N ARG A 107 77.56 4.40 -5.89
CA ARG A 107 76.28 3.70 -5.68
C ARG A 107 75.38 4.48 -4.70
N ARG A 108 74.21 4.96 -5.17
CA ARG A 108 73.06 5.25 -4.29
C ARG A 108 72.19 3.99 -4.12
N PRO A 109 71.70 3.68 -2.91
CA PRO A 109 70.90 2.47 -2.68
C PRO A 109 69.48 2.60 -3.27
N ARG A 110 69.01 1.53 -3.94
CA ARG A 110 67.59 1.38 -4.33
C ARG A 110 66.71 1.47 -3.07
N LYS A 111 65.87 2.52 -2.99
CA LYS A 111 64.77 2.56 -2.00
C LYS A 111 63.85 1.37 -2.24
N ARG A 112 63.75 0.46 -1.25
CA ARG A 112 62.78 -0.64 -1.27
C ARG A 112 61.37 -0.06 -1.19
N SER A 113 60.54 -0.31 -2.19
CA SER A 113 59.10 -0.05 -2.12
C SER A 113 58.50 -0.82 -0.94
N PRO A 114 57.66 -0.20 -0.07
CA PRO A 114 57.07 -0.91 1.06
C PRO A 114 56.11 -2.01 0.59
N PRO A 115 55.94 -3.10 1.36
CA PRO A 115 55.19 -4.26 0.90
C PRO A 115 53.71 -3.93 0.72
N ARG A 116 53.25 -3.96 -0.54
CA ARG A 116 51.86 -3.69 -0.99
C ARG A 116 50.82 -4.41 -0.12
N ARG A 117 51.15 -5.64 0.33
CA ARG A 117 50.34 -6.51 1.21
C ARG A 117 49.90 -5.84 2.52
N ARG A 118 50.79 -5.13 3.26
CA ARG A 118 50.45 -4.53 4.57
C ARG A 118 49.47 -3.35 4.46
N ARG A 119 49.54 -2.58 3.37
CA ARG A 119 48.61 -1.45 3.13
C ARG A 119 47.19 -1.96 2.87
N CYS A 120 47.04 -3.03 2.09
CA CYS A 120 45.74 -3.68 1.86
C CYS A 120 45.11 -4.18 3.17
N THR A 121 45.88 -4.75 4.10
CA THR A 121 45.36 -5.22 5.39
C THR A 121 44.86 -4.07 6.28
N MET A 122 45.58 -2.94 6.33
CA MET A 122 45.14 -1.77 7.11
C MET A 122 43.88 -1.12 6.52
N ILE A 123 43.77 -1.05 5.19
CA ILE A 123 42.54 -0.60 4.51
C ILE A 123 41.37 -1.53 4.83
N LEU A 124 41.59 -2.85 4.82
CA LEU A 124 40.56 -3.82 5.18
C LEU A 124 40.08 -3.66 6.64
N TYR A 125 40.99 -3.47 7.59
CA TYR A 125 40.61 -3.20 8.99
C TYR A 125 39.85 -1.89 9.14
N PHE A 126 40.24 -0.82 8.43
CA PHE A 126 39.52 0.44 8.45
C PHE A 126 38.11 0.30 7.87
N LEU A 127 37.95 -0.39 6.73
CA LEU A 127 36.64 -0.71 6.16
C LEU A 127 35.77 -1.55 7.10
N LEU A 128 36.35 -2.56 7.76
CA LEU A 128 35.64 -3.37 8.76
C LEU A 128 35.21 -2.55 9.98
N LEU A 129 36.03 -1.60 10.45
CA LEU A 129 35.67 -0.67 11.54
C LEU A 129 34.57 0.30 11.11
N LEU A 130 34.58 0.81 9.87
CA LEU A 130 33.50 1.64 9.34
C LEU A 130 32.19 0.85 9.23
N VAL A 131 32.23 -0.36 8.69
CA VAL A 131 31.06 -1.26 8.61
C VAL A 131 30.54 -1.60 10.00
N ALA A 132 31.41 -1.95 10.96
CA ALA A 132 31.00 -2.23 12.34
C ALA A 132 30.38 -1.00 13.03
N SER A 133 30.97 0.19 12.85
CA SER A 133 30.46 1.46 13.39
C SER A 133 29.10 1.81 12.79
N TYR A 134 28.94 1.64 11.47
CA TYR A 134 27.67 1.82 10.76
C TYR A 134 26.60 0.84 11.26
N LEU A 135 26.93 -0.45 11.41
CA LEU A 135 26.02 -1.46 11.94
C LEU A 135 25.60 -1.16 13.39
N VAL A 136 26.51 -0.69 14.24
CA VAL A 136 26.19 -0.26 15.62
C VAL A 136 25.31 0.99 15.62
N TYR A 137 25.59 1.98 14.78
CA TYR A 137 24.75 3.17 14.62
C TYR A 137 23.33 2.79 14.13
N PHE A 138 23.25 1.98 13.08
CA PHE A 138 22.00 1.48 12.51
C PHE A 138 21.18 0.71 13.55
N TRP A 139 21.81 -0.23 14.27
CA TRP A 139 21.16 -0.98 15.35
C TRP A 139 20.67 -0.10 16.49
N ARG A 140 21.45 0.92 16.90
CA ARG A 140 21.02 1.89 17.93
C ARG A 140 19.82 2.73 17.47
N ASN A 141 19.85 3.23 16.24
CA ASN A 141 18.75 4.00 15.64
C ASN A 141 17.47 3.16 15.53
N GLU A 142 17.58 1.91 15.06
CA GLU A 142 16.47 0.96 15.04
C GLU A 142 15.91 0.66 16.43
N LYS A 143 16.79 0.42 17.41
CA LYS A 143 16.37 0.14 18.79
C LYS A 143 15.64 1.33 19.42
N ALA A 144 16.12 2.55 19.19
CA ALA A 144 15.47 3.77 19.69
C ALA A 144 14.05 3.95 19.11
N ARG A 145 13.85 3.61 17.83
CA ARG A 145 12.54 3.74 17.16
C ARG A 145 11.53 2.66 17.56
N LYS A 146 12.00 1.48 17.98
CA LYS A 146 11.17 0.38 18.50
C LYS A 146 10.68 0.57 19.94
N VAL A 147 11.04 1.66 20.59
CA VAL A 147 10.46 2.05 21.90
C VAL A 147 8.95 2.28 21.71
N ARG A 148 8.13 1.79 22.65
CA ARG A 148 6.68 1.97 22.65
C ARG A 148 6.31 3.46 22.73
N TRP A 149 5.50 3.94 21.80
CA TRP A 149 4.93 5.28 21.87
C TRP A 149 3.84 5.35 22.95
N LYS A 150 3.69 6.51 23.59
CA LYS A 150 2.58 6.81 24.48
C LYS A 150 1.63 7.77 23.76
N PRO A 151 0.30 7.52 23.76
CA PRO A 151 -0.66 8.44 23.18
C PRO A 151 -0.52 9.87 23.72
N ASP A 152 -0.78 10.83 22.84
CA ASP A 152 -0.98 12.22 23.23
C ASP A 152 -2.29 12.40 24.05
N PRO A 153 -2.43 13.48 24.83
CA PRO A 153 -3.61 13.69 25.68
C PRO A 153 -4.95 13.71 24.92
N GLU A 154 -4.98 14.13 23.65
CA GLU A 154 -6.22 14.13 22.86
C GLU A 154 -6.59 12.71 22.42
N SER A 155 -5.61 11.91 21.99
CA SER A 155 -5.79 10.49 21.68
C SER A 155 -6.21 9.69 22.91
N GLU A 156 -5.68 10.01 24.09
CA GLU A 156 -6.18 9.45 25.36
C GLU A 156 -7.60 9.90 25.68
N LEU A 157 -7.98 11.14 25.40
CA LEU A 157 -9.31 11.67 25.66
C LEU A 157 -10.35 11.09 24.69
N PHE A 158 -9.96 10.88 23.43
CA PHE A 158 -10.77 10.23 22.41
C PHE A 158 -11.06 8.77 22.76
N SER A 159 -10.06 8.00 23.19
CA SER A 159 -10.23 6.58 23.57
C SER A 159 -11.17 6.34 24.76
N LYS A 160 -11.43 7.37 25.56
CA LYS A 160 -12.33 7.36 26.72
C LYS A 160 -13.77 7.78 26.38
N ARG A 161 -14.07 8.11 25.12
CA ARG A 161 -15.38 8.59 24.65
C ARG A 161 -16.02 7.57 23.68
N PRO A 162 -17.36 7.51 23.59
CA PRO A 162 -18.02 6.75 22.53
C PRO A 162 -17.66 7.33 21.17
N LEU A 163 -17.60 6.49 20.13
CA LEU A 163 -17.43 6.97 18.76
C LEU A 163 -18.59 7.89 18.38
N PRO A 164 -18.31 9.05 17.76
CA PRO A 164 -19.35 9.96 17.32
C PRO A 164 -20.10 9.34 16.12
N PRO A 165 -21.42 9.53 15.99
CA PRO A 165 -22.23 8.82 15.01
C PRO A 165 -21.79 9.10 13.56
N PRO A 166 -21.92 8.12 12.64
CA PRO A 166 -21.63 8.31 11.22
C PRO A 166 -22.36 9.52 10.64
N LEU A 167 -21.73 10.21 9.70
CA LEU A 167 -22.34 11.36 9.05
C LEU A 167 -23.27 10.91 7.91
N GLU A 168 -24.55 11.31 7.96
CA GLU A 168 -25.53 11.10 6.87
C GLU A 168 -24.97 11.52 5.50
N ARG A 169 -24.30 12.68 5.42
CA ARG A 169 -23.69 13.21 4.18
C ARG A 169 -22.60 12.31 3.58
N MET A 170 -22.05 11.35 4.33
CA MET A 170 -21.06 10.39 3.82
C MET A 170 -21.72 9.11 3.27
N SER A 171 -23.00 8.85 3.57
CA SER A 171 -23.69 7.64 3.12
C SER A 171 -23.96 7.70 1.62
N ILE A 172 -23.52 6.68 0.87
CA ILE A 172 -23.70 6.61 -0.59
C ILE A 172 -25.17 6.70 -1.02
N THR A 173 -26.11 6.31 -0.15
CA THR A 173 -27.56 6.44 -0.36
C THR A 173 -28.08 7.89 -0.49
N GLN A 174 -27.25 8.90 -0.22
CA GLN A 174 -27.58 10.32 -0.43
C GLN A 174 -27.12 10.86 -1.81
N TYR A 175 -26.43 10.03 -2.60
CA TYR A 175 -25.79 10.40 -3.87
C TYR A 175 -26.51 9.81 -5.07
N GLU A 176 -26.45 10.51 -6.21
CA GLU A 176 -27.06 10.05 -7.47
C GLU A 176 -26.09 9.16 -8.25
N LEU A 177 -26.39 7.86 -8.36
CA LEU A 177 -25.52 6.88 -9.03
C LEU A 177 -25.74 6.88 -10.56
N PRO A 178 -24.74 6.53 -11.37
CA PRO A 178 -23.42 5.99 -11.00
C PRO A 178 -22.39 7.07 -10.61
N LEU A 179 -21.40 6.69 -9.80
CA LEU A 179 -20.25 7.55 -9.50
C LEU A 179 -19.33 7.68 -10.72
N ARG A 180 -18.73 8.86 -10.90
CA ARG A 180 -17.76 9.16 -11.96
C ARG A 180 -16.60 10.00 -11.42
N THR A 181 -15.56 10.21 -12.21
CA THR A 181 -14.40 11.04 -11.83
C THR A 181 -14.43 12.40 -12.52
N SER A 182 -14.08 13.46 -11.78
CA SER A 182 -14.05 14.84 -12.26
C SER A 182 -12.89 15.55 -11.59
N GLY A 183 -11.86 15.90 -12.37
CA GLY A 183 -10.60 16.39 -11.83
C GLY A 183 -10.01 15.42 -10.80
N ARG A 184 -9.59 15.94 -9.64
CA ARG A 184 -9.09 15.17 -8.49
C ARG A 184 -10.16 14.45 -7.65
N HIS A 185 -11.43 14.43 -8.05
CA HIS A 185 -12.53 13.93 -7.21
C HIS A 185 -13.37 12.83 -7.86
N ILE A 186 -13.87 11.93 -7.01
CA ILE A 186 -15.02 11.07 -7.33
C ILE A 186 -16.29 11.86 -7.02
N VAL A 187 -17.25 11.86 -7.94
CA VAL A 187 -18.49 12.65 -7.87
C VAL A 187 -19.71 11.82 -8.29
N ASP A 188 -20.90 12.22 -7.82
CA ASP A 188 -22.19 11.66 -8.24
C ASP A 188 -22.66 12.22 -9.59
N GLY A 189 -23.82 11.73 -10.07
CA GLY A 189 -24.48 12.18 -11.30
C GLY A 189 -24.70 13.70 -11.37
N ARG A 190 -24.87 14.36 -10.21
CA ARG A 190 -25.06 15.80 -10.05
C ARG A 190 -23.76 16.58 -9.82
N GLY A 191 -22.63 15.90 -9.70
CA GLY A 191 -21.31 16.50 -9.46
C GLY A 191 -20.96 16.72 -7.98
N HIS A 192 -21.74 16.20 -7.02
CA HIS A 192 -21.37 16.24 -5.61
C HIS A 192 -20.23 15.27 -5.33
N ARG A 193 -19.17 15.72 -4.65
CA ARG A 193 -18.05 14.85 -4.27
C ARG A 193 -18.49 13.75 -3.32
N PHE A 194 -18.20 12.51 -3.70
CA PHE A 194 -18.24 11.35 -2.83
C PHE A 194 -16.81 11.06 -2.34
N LYS A 195 -16.52 11.35 -1.08
CA LYS A 195 -15.24 11.02 -0.43
C LYS A 195 -15.25 9.55 -0.05
N LEU A 196 -14.32 8.75 -0.57
CA LEU A 196 -14.09 7.38 -0.10
C LEU A 196 -13.44 7.41 1.29
N ALA A 197 -14.18 6.94 2.28
CA ALA A 197 -13.69 6.57 3.61
C ALA A 197 -13.85 5.05 3.73
N SER A 198 -12.88 4.33 3.16
CA SER A 198 -12.90 2.88 2.98
C SER A 198 -12.27 2.12 4.15
N ILE A 199 -12.69 0.88 4.33
CA ILE A 199 -11.98 -0.13 5.14
C ILE A 199 -11.75 -1.40 4.33
N ASN A 200 -10.65 -2.10 4.58
CA ASN A 200 -10.36 -3.41 4.00
C ASN A 200 -10.94 -4.54 4.87
N TRP A 201 -11.70 -5.46 4.28
CA TRP A 201 -12.19 -6.68 4.93
C TRP A 201 -11.69 -7.92 4.15
N TYR A 202 -10.58 -8.51 4.61
CA TYR A 202 -9.92 -9.63 3.93
C TYR A 202 -10.47 -11.00 4.34
N GLY A 203 -10.00 -12.04 3.65
CA GLY A 203 -10.26 -13.46 3.97
C GLY A 203 -10.55 -14.32 2.73
N ALA A 204 -11.29 -13.76 1.76
CA ALA A 204 -11.51 -14.40 0.45
C ALA A 204 -10.25 -14.37 -0.44
N SER A 205 -9.28 -13.52 -0.11
CA SER A 205 -7.90 -13.55 -0.63
C SER A 205 -7.03 -14.66 -0.05
N ASP A 206 -7.43 -15.25 1.08
CA ASP A 206 -6.55 -16.03 1.94
C ASP A 206 -6.89 -17.52 1.85
N GLU A 207 -6.10 -18.37 2.50
CA GLU A 207 -6.12 -19.84 2.35
C GLU A 207 -7.44 -20.56 2.72
N LEU A 208 -8.43 -19.83 3.25
CA LEU A 208 -9.76 -20.34 3.59
C LEU A 208 -10.85 -19.98 2.57
N PHE A 209 -10.56 -19.10 1.60
CA PHE A 209 -11.50 -18.65 0.55
C PHE A 209 -12.80 -18.01 1.07
N VAL A 210 -12.80 -17.45 2.29
CA VAL A 210 -13.99 -16.91 2.97
C VAL A 210 -13.63 -15.58 3.66
N PRO A 211 -14.40 -14.49 3.48
CA PRO A 211 -14.21 -13.25 4.23
C PRO A 211 -14.21 -13.52 5.74
N GLY A 212 -13.26 -12.96 6.49
CA GLY A 212 -13.09 -13.33 7.89
C GLY A 212 -14.33 -13.03 8.75
N GLY A 213 -14.57 -13.87 9.77
CA GLY A 213 -15.56 -13.60 10.82
C GLY A 213 -16.97 -14.16 10.59
N LEU A 214 -17.24 -14.82 9.47
CA LEU A 214 -18.54 -15.46 9.22
C LEU A 214 -18.83 -16.67 10.13
N ASP A 215 -17.80 -17.19 10.79
CA ASP A 215 -17.85 -18.16 11.88
C ASP A 215 -18.29 -17.53 13.22
N ILE A 216 -18.00 -16.23 13.43
CA ILE A 216 -18.26 -15.52 14.68
C ILE A 216 -19.51 -14.64 14.64
N GLN A 217 -19.80 -13.96 13.52
CA GLN A 217 -20.93 -13.06 13.36
C GLN A 217 -21.63 -13.20 12.01
N HIS A 218 -22.93 -12.92 12.00
CA HIS A 218 -23.69 -12.83 10.75
C HIS A 218 -23.16 -11.68 9.88
N ARG A 219 -22.97 -11.90 8.58
CA ARG A 219 -22.41 -10.92 7.62
C ARG A 219 -23.07 -9.55 7.68
N SER A 220 -24.40 -9.49 7.88
CA SER A 220 -25.14 -8.23 8.00
C SER A 220 -24.86 -7.48 9.30
N ILE A 221 -24.44 -8.16 10.37
CA ILE A 221 -23.97 -7.53 11.61
C ILE A 221 -22.61 -6.87 11.36
N ILE A 222 -21.68 -7.58 10.70
CA ILE A 222 -20.35 -7.06 10.33
C ILE A 222 -20.49 -5.83 9.41
N ALA A 223 -21.33 -5.90 8.38
CA ALA A 223 -21.65 -4.78 7.50
C ALA A 223 -22.20 -3.56 8.27
N ARG A 224 -23.16 -3.77 9.19
CA ARG A 224 -23.64 -2.71 10.07
C ARG A 224 -22.56 -2.20 11.03
N THR A 225 -21.61 -3.04 11.47
CA THR A 225 -20.46 -2.62 12.29
C THR A 225 -19.57 -1.67 11.51
N ILE A 226 -19.20 -2.00 10.26
CA ILE A 226 -18.42 -1.13 9.38
C ILE A 226 -19.08 0.24 9.24
N LYS A 227 -20.39 0.28 8.97
CA LYS A 227 -21.14 1.54 8.89
C LYS A 227 -21.13 2.32 10.21
N ARG A 228 -21.28 1.67 11.36
CA ARG A 228 -21.21 2.31 12.70
C ARG A 228 -19.83 2.89 13.04
N LEU A 229 -18.75 2.35 12.47
CA LEU A 229 -17.40 2.91 12.60
C LEU A 229 -17.21 4.22 11.81
N GLY A 230 -18.13 4.56 10.90
CA GLY A 230 -18.10 5.79 10.10
C GLY A 230 -17.63 5.62 8.65
N PHE A 231 -17.15 4.42 8.28
CA PHE A 231 -16.78 4.11 6.90
C PHE A 231 -18.03 4.05 6.00
N ASN A 232 -17.90 4.55 4.77
CA ASN A 232 -18.95 4.53 3.75
C ASN A 232 -18.67 3.55 2.60
N SER A 233 -17.46 2.97 2.56
CA SER A 233 -17.02 2.05 1.53
C SER A 233 -16.19 0.89 2.08
N VAL A 234 -16.14 -0.22 1.34
CA VAL A 234 -15.34 -1.41 1.66
C VAL A 234 -14.50 -1.81 0.44
N ARG A 235 -13.20 -1.97 0.64
CA ARG A 235 -12.32 -2.70 -0.28
C ARG A 235 -12.40 -4.18 0.11
N LEU A 236 -12.81 -5.04 -0.83
CA LEU A 236 -13.07 -6.46 -0.57
C LEU A 236 -12.11 -7.35 -1.38
N PRO A 237 -10.96 -7.75 -0.79
CA PRO A 237 -10.01 -8.70 -1.35
C PRO A 237 -10.60 -10.06 -1.73
N TYR A 238 -10.26 -10.55 -2.93
CA TYR A 238 -10.39 -11.95 -3.36
C TYR A 238 -9.07 -12.45 -3.99
N ALA A 239 -8.92 -13.77 -4.13
CA ALA A 239 -7.80 -14.40 -4.84
C ALA A 239 -8.24 -14.99 -6.19
N ASP A 240 -7.39 -14.94 -7.22
CA ASP A 240 -7.67 -15.63 -8.49
C ASP A 240 -7.95 -17.13 -8.29
N GLU A 241 -7.17 -17.77 -7.41
CA GLU A 241 -7.38 -19.18 -7.03
C GLU A 241 -8.78 -19.46 -6.44
N LEU A 242 -9.42 -18.48 -5.78
CA LEU A 242 -10.81 -18.62 -5.32
C LEU A 242 -11.74 -18.84 -6.51
N VAL A 243 -11.54 -18.08 -7.60
CA VAL A 243 -12.33 -18.15 -8.82
C VAL A 243 -12.05 -19.46 -9.56
N MET A 244 -10.76 -19.84 -9.69
CA MET A 244 -10.34 -21.08 -10.36
C MET A 244 -10.88 -22.34 -9.69
N LEU A 245 -10.76 -22.44 -8.36
CA LEU A 245 -11.14 -23.65 -7.61
C LEU A 245 -12.62 -23.66 -7.22
N ASN A 246 -13.17 -22.47 -6.94
CA ASN A 246 -14.51 -22.23 -6.40
C ASN A 246 -14.99 -23.33 -5.42
N PRO A 247 -14.25 -23.60 -4.33
CA PRO A 247 -14.49 -24.73 -3.45
C PRO A 247 -15.80 -24.58 -2.69
N THR A 248 -16.38 -25.69 -2.23
CA THR A 248 -17.48 -25.68 -1.27
C THR A 248 -16.96 -25.26 0.11
N ILE A 249 -17.62 -24.28 0.73
CA ILE A 249 -17.24 -23.76 2.05
C ILE A 249 -17.69 -24.69 3.16
N LEU A 250 -16.76 -25.05 4.05
CA LEU A 250 -17.00 -25.93 5.19
C LEU A 250 -17.89 -25.22 6.23
N PRO A 251 -18.96 -25.87 6.75
CA PRO A 251 -19.94 -25.21 7.62
C PRO A 251 -19.36 -24.48 8.84
N HIS A 252 -18.25 -24.97 9.41
CA HIS A 252 -17.65 -24.35 10.59
C HIS A 252 -17.07 -22.95 10.31
N LEU A 253 -16.66 -22.66 9.06
CA LEU A 253 -16.15 -21.34 8.62
C LEU A 253 -17.26 -20.28 8.49
N VAL A 254 -18.52 -20.72 8.53
CA VAL A 254 -19.72 -19.89 8.38
C VAL A 254 -20.75 -20.19 9.47
N THR A 255 -20.30 -20.61 10.66
CA THR A 255 -21.17 -21.03 11.78
C THR A 255 -22.23 -19.98 12.17
N ALA A 256 -21.93 -18.68 12.05
CA ALA A 256 -22.88 -17.60 12.32
C ALA A 256 -23.72 -17.17 11.10
N ASN A 257 -23.55 -17.87 9.97
CA ASN A 257 -24.24 -17.67 8.68
C ASN A 257 -24.67 -19.05 8.12
N PRO A 258 -25.58 -19.78 8.79
CA PRO A 258 -25.90 -21.17 8.47
C PRO A 258 -26.52 -21.35 7.07
N ASP A 259 -27.04 -20.28 6.48
CA ASP A 259 -27.53 -20.23 5.10
C ASP A 259 -26.41 -20.32 4.05
N LEU A 260 -25.16 -20.07 4.43
CA LEU A 260 -23.98 -20.15 3.57
C LEU A 260 -23.26 -21.52 3.65
N ALA A 261 -23.66 -22.38 4.59
CA ALA A 261 -23.01 -23.67 4.81
C ALA A 261 -23.19 -24.60 3.61
N GLY A 262 -22.09 -25.01 2.98
CA GLY A 262 -22.11 -25.87 1.80
C GLY A 262 -22.30 -25.15 0.45
N LEU A 263 -22.40 -23.81 0.43
CA LEU A 263 -22.33 -23.02 -0.80
C LEU A 263 -20.89 -22.97 -1.35
N ARG A 264 -20.73 -22.52 -2.61
CA ARG A 264 -19.39 -22.31 -3.20
C ARG A 264 -18.79 -20.99 -2.72
N ALA A 265 -17.46 -20.89 -2.73
CA ALA A 265 -16.72 -19.70 -2.28
C ALA A 265 -17.19 -18.41 -2.99
N MET A 266 -17.45 -18.47 -4.29
CA MET A 266 -17.99 -17.32 -5.05
C MET A 266 -19.40 -16.91 -4.61
N ASP A 267 -20.27 -17.87 -4.26
CA ASP A 267 -21.63 -17.59 -3.80
C ASP A 267 -21.60 -16.99 -2.37
N VAL A 268 -20.66 -17.44 -1.53
CA VAL A 268 -20.39 -16.86 -0.21
C VAL A 268 -19.85 -15.43 -0.33
N PHE A 269 -18.95 -15.19 -1.28
CA PHE A 269 -18.42 -13.85 -1.58
C PHE A 269 -19.54 -12.90 -2.06
N GLU A 270 -20.37 -13.35 -2.99
CA GLU A 270 -21.55 -12.62 -3.48
C GLU A 270 -22.53 -12.29 -2.35
N ALA A 271 -22.84 -13.25 -1.47
CA ALA A 271 -23.71 -13.03 -0.31
C ALA A 271 -23.13 -12.02 0.70
N VAL A 272 -21.81 -11.90 0.81
CA VAL A 272 -21.13 -10.88 1.62
C VAL A 272 -21.18 -9.50 0.96
N VAL A 273 -20.94 -9.42 -0.35
CA VAL A 273 -21.09 -8.16 -1.12
C VAL A 273 -22.52 -7.64 -1.00
N THR A 274 -23.53 -8.49 -1.19
CA THR A 274 -24.95 -8.12 -1.02
C THR A 274 -25.22 -7.59 0.39
N ALA A 275 -24.72 -8.25 1.44
CA ALA A 275 -24.90 -7.79 2.82
C ALA A 275 -24.21 -6.45 3.13
N LEU A 276 -23.12 -6.11 2.43
CA LEU A 276 -22.48 -4.79 2.51
C LEU A 276 -23.34 -3.72 1.82
N THR A 277 -23.84 -4.00 0.62
CA THR A 277 -24.66 -3.06 -0.14
C THR A 277 -26.03 -2.85 0.49
N ASP A 278 -26.64 -3.88 1.09
CA ASP A 278 -27.88 -3.78 1.88
C ASP A 278 -27.73 -2.88 3.12
N ALA A 279 -26.52 -2.80 3.70
CA ALA A 279 -26.22 -1.87 4.78
C ALA A 279 -26.08 -0.41 4.27
N GLY A 280 -26.05 -0.19 2.96
CA GLY A 280 -25.76 1.10 2.33
C GLY A 280 -24.28 1.46 2.39
N LEU A 281 -23.39 0.49 2.18
CA LEU A 281 -21.96 0.69 1.95
C LEU A 281 -21.65 0.54 0.46
N ALA A 282 -20.75 1.37 -0.05
CA ALA A 282 -20.17 1.15 -1.37
C ALA A 282 -19.16 0.00 -1.31
N VAL A 283 -19.08 -0.82 -2.36
CA VAL A 283 -18.13 -1.93 -2.43
C VAL A 283 -17.20 -1.74 -3.64
N ILE A 284 -15.90 -1.86 -3.38
CA ILE A 284 -14.85 -1.94 -4.39
C ILE A 284 -14.25 -3.34 -4.28
N ILE A 285 -14.46 -4.15 -5.31
CA ILE A 285 -13.89 -5.50 -5.38
C ILE A 285 -12.40 -5.39 -5.69
N ASN A 286 -11.54 -6.18 -5.04
CA ASN A 286 -10.09 -6.12 -5.22
C ASN A 286 -9.48 -7.48 -5.53
N ASN A 287 -8.80 -7.61 -6.68
CA ASN A 287 -8.01 -8.79 -7.02
C ASN A 287 -6.67 -8.74 -6.26
N HIS A 288 -6.66 -9.38 -5.11
CA HIS A 288 -5.64 -9.15 -4.09
C HIS A 288 -4.39 -10.00 -4.28
N ILE A 289 -4.57 -11.25 -4.74
CA ILE A 289 -3.48 -12.21 -4.87
C ILE A 289 -3.84 -13.29 -5.91
N THR A 290 -2.86 -13.93 -6.53
CA THR A 290 -3.13 -15.01 -7.49
C THR A 290 -3.24 -16.34 -6.76
N SER A 291 -2.26 -16.67 -5.92
CA SER A 291 -2.31 -17.82 -5.00
C SER A 291 -3.00 -17.43 -3.70
N ALA A 292 -4.02 -18.15 -3.25
CA ALA A 292 -4.68 -17.85 -1.98
C ALA A 292 -3.75 -18.12 -0.79
N THR A 293 -3.35 -17.05 -0.11
CA THR A 293 -2.45 -17.04 1.05
C THR A 293 -2.43 -15.67 1.70
N TRP A 294 -2.05 -15.59 2.98
CA TRP A 294 -1.83 -14.32 3.66
C TRP A 294 -0.73 -13.46 2.97
N CYS A 295 -1.15 -12.35 2.34
CA CYS A 295 -0.29 -11.34 1.72
C CYS A 295 0.59 -10.59 2.77
N CYS A 296 1.74 -10.00 2.45
CA CYS A 296 2.36 -9.79 1.15
C CYS A 296 3.83 -10.20 1.23
N GLY A 297 4.11 -11.44 0.84
CA GLY A 297 5.47 -11.96 0.76
C GLY A 297 6.24 -11.40 -0.44
N ALA A 298 7.55 -11.67 -0.49
CA ALA A 298 8.36 -11.42 -1.68
C ALA A 298 8.20 -12.53 -2.73
N ASP A 299 6.98 -13.07 -2.89
CA ASP A 299 6.69 -14.15 -3.82
C ASP A 299 6.61 -13.60 -5.26
N PRO A 300 7.49 -14.01 -6.19
CA PRO A 300 7.42 -13.56 -7.58
C PRO A 300 6.13 -14.00 -8.29
N CYS A 301 5.47 -15.07 -7.82
CA CYS A 301 4.25 -15.60 -8.42
C CYS A 301 3.02 -14.72 -8.18
N ASP A 302 3.05 -13.86 -7.16
CA ASP A 302 1.99 -12.92 -6.81
C ASP A 302 2.39 -11.45 -7.04
N ALA A 303 3.50 -11.22 -7.74
CA ALA A 303 4.06 -9.89 -7.96
C ALA A 303 3.30 -9.06 -9.02
N GLY A 304 2.57 -9.72 -9.91
CA GLY A 304 1.77 -9.07 -10.96
C GLY A 304 0.44 -9.79 -11.21
N TRP A 305 -0.24 -9.39 -12.29
CA TRP A 305 -1.53 -9.94 -12.72
C TRP A 305 -1.41 -11.22 -13.56
N ALA A 306 -0.21 -11.53 -14.06
CA ALA A 306 0.11 -12.73 -14.82
C ALA A 306 1.49 -13.26 -14.39
N ASN A 307 1.63 -14.58 -14.32
CA ASN A 307 2.84 -15.26 -13.82
C ASN A 307 3.24 -16.51 -14.64
N ASP A 308 2.51 -16.80 -15.72
CA ASP A 308 2.78 -17.83 -16.74
C ASP A 308 4.26 -17.85 -17.21
N HIS A 309 4.84 -16.67 -17.41
CA HIS A 309 6.23 -16.45 -17.79
C HIS A 309 7.28 -16.96 -16.78
N LEU A 310 6.87 -17.28 -15.54
CA LEU A 310 7.71 -17.93 -14.51
C LEU A 310 7.70 -19.46 -14.62
N GLY A 311 6.97 -20.03 -15.59
CA GLY A 311 7.01 -21.44 -15.93
C GLY A 311 6.54 -22.33 -14.78
N ASN A 312 7.39 -23.25 -14.33
CA ASN A 312 7.05 -24.22 -13.27
C ASN A 312 7.39 -23.76 -11.84
N LEU A 313 7.76 -22.48 -11.65
CA LEU A 313 8.01 -21.94 -10.32
C LEU A 313 6.73 -21.76 -9.49
N CYS A 314 5.62 -21.44 -10.14
CA CYS A 314 4.38 -21.03 -9.48
C CYS A 314 3.38 -22.17 -9.33
N ARG A 315 2.76 -22.25 -8.14
CA ARG A 315 1.74 -23.24 -7.75
C ARG A 315 0.42 -22.98 -8.47
N VAL A 316 -0.06 -21.75 -8.38
CA VAL A 316 -1.18 -21.22 -9.18
C VAL A 316 -0.58 -20.43 -10.33
N LYS A 317 -1.10 -20.63 -11.53
CA LYS A 317 -0.60 -19.97 -12.74
C LYS A 317 -1.73 -19.32 -13.50
N GLN A 318 -1.47 -18.14 -14.06
CA GLN A 318 -2.36 -17.49 -15.00
C GLN A 318 -1.60 -16.61 -15.99
N THR A 319 -2.11 -16.59 -17.21
CA THR A 319 -1.90 -15.55 -18.21
C THR A 319 -2.69 -14.29 -17.86
N GLU A 320 -2.42 -13.20 -18.56
CA GLU A 320 -3.24 -11.99 -18.45
C GLU A 320 -4.68 -12.20 -18.95
N HIS A 321 -4.90 -13.11 -19.89
CA HIS A 321 -6.23 -13.39 -20.42
C HIS A 321 -7.12 -14.06 -19.36
N GLU A 322 -6.60 -15.11 -18.71
CA GLU A 322 -7.30 -15.82 -17.63
C GLU A 322 -7.60 -14.87 -16.45
N TRP A 323 -6.69 -13.94 -16.11
CA TRP A 323 -6.96 -12.90 -15.11
C TRP A 323 -8.14 -11.97 -15.49
N ILE A 324 -8.30 -11.63 -16.77
CA ILE A 324 -9.47 -10.87 -17.26
C ILE A 324 -10.75 -11.73 -17.20
N GLU A 325 -10.66 -13.03 -17.51
CA GLU A 325 -11.79 -13.97 -17.39
C GLU A 325 -12.22 -14.19 -15.92
N HIS A 326 -11.28 -14.20 -14.97
CA HIS A 326 -11.60 -14.20 -13.54
C HIS A 326 -12.34 -12.91 -13.14
N TRP A 327 -11.87 -11.77 -13.62
CA TRP A 327 -12.51 -10.47 -13.39
C TRP A 327 -13.95 -10.44 -13.93
N GLU A 328 -14.19 -10.97 -15.13
CA GLU A 328 -15.54 -11.16 -15.68
C GLU A 328 -16.39 -12.10 -14.81
N THR A 329 -15.82 -13.23 -14.38
CA THR A 329 -16.51 -14.23 -13.51
C THR A 329 -16.93 -13.65 -12.16
N VAL A 330 -16.15 -12.73 -11.60
CA VAL A 330 -16.47 -12.04 -10.35
C VAL A 330 -17.47 -10.91 -10.57
N MET A 331 -17.24 -10.03 -11.55
CA MET A 331 -18.00 -8.80 -11.71
C MET A 331 -19.36 -8.99 -12.42
N SER A 332 -19.54 -10.05 -13.20
CA SER A 332 -20.83 -10.43 -13.79
C SER A 332 -21.93 -10.65 -12.76
N ARG A 333 -21.58 -11.03 -11.53
CA ARG A 333 -22.50 -11.20 -10.39
C ARG A 333 -23.07 -9.89 -9.85
N PHE A 334 -22.48 -8.75 -10.23
CA PHE A 334 -22.77 -7.44 -9.64
C PHE A 334 -23.28 -6.40 -10.65
N LEU A 335 -23.69 -6.83 -11.85
CA LEU A 335 -24.18 -5.94 -12.92
C LEU A 335 -25.39 -5.08 -12.47
N ASP A 336 -26.31 -5.69 -11.72
CA ASP A 336 -27.53 -5.05 -11.23
C ASP A 336 -27.37 -4.41 -9.84
N ASN A 337 -26.20 -4.50 -9.21
CA ASN A 337 -25.94 -3.91 -7.89
C ASN A 337 -25.26 -2.53 -8.03
N PRO A 338 -25.98 -1.41 -7.88
CA PRO A 338 -25.43 -0.07 -8.12
C PRO A 338 -24.44 0.39 -7.02
N LEU A 339 -24.38 -0.33 -5.89
CA LEU A 339 -23.45 -0.03 -4.81
C LEU A 339 -22.13 -0.83 -4.91
N VAL A 340 -22.01 -1.76 -5.86
CA VAL A 340 -20.70 -2.25 -6.31
C VAL A 340 -20.15 -1.22 -7.30
N ILE A 341 -19.40 -0.25 -6.77
CA ILE A 341 -19.05 0.97 -7.49
C ILE A 341 -17.80 0.83 -8.38
N GLY A 342 -17.01 -0.23 -8.22
CA GLY A 342 -15.79 -0.38 -9.01
C GLY A 342 -14.95 -1.62 -8.74
N ALA A 343 -13.90 -1.75 -9.54
CA ALA A 343 -12.92 -2.83 -9.50
C ALA A 343 -11.51 -2.26 -9.30
N ASP A 344 -10.81 -2.77 -8.28
CA ASP A 344 -9.41 -2.49 -7.98
C ASP A 344 -8.53 -3.59 -8.54
N LEU A 345 -7.98 -3.31 -9.73
CA LEU A 345 -7.66 -4.32 -10.74
C LEU A 345 -6.59 -5.31 -10.30
N ARG A 346 -5.55 -4.87 -9.59
CA ARG A 346 -4.49 -5.75 -9.07
C ARG A 346 -3.76 -5.10 -7.90
N ASN A 347 -3.82 -5.77 -6.76
CA ASN A 347 -3.13 -5.36 -5.55
C ASN A 347 -1.61 -5.36 -5.68
N GLU A 348 -1.03 -4.20 -5.42
CA GLU A 348 0.38 -3.92 -5.18
C GLU A 348 1.34 -4.47 -6.24
N VAL A 349 1.09 -4.13 -7.52
CA VAL A 349 1.96 -4.53 -8.64
C VAL A 349 3.43 -4.15 -8.35
N ARG A 350 4.31 -5.14 -8.47
CA ARG A 350 5.72 -5.08 -8.04
C ARG A 350 6.57 -5.98 -8.92
N GLY A 351 7.88 -5.75 -8.98
CA GLY A 351 8.79 -6.59 -9.75
C GLY A 351 10.18 -6.61 -9.15
N LEU A 352 10.87 -7.74 -9.25
CA LEU A 352 12.30 -7.79 -8.94
C LEU A 352 13.05 -6.86 -9.88
N TRP A 353 13.66 -5.80 -9.34
CA TRP A 353 14.49 -4.85 -10.08
C TRP A 353 13.79 -4.21 -11.30
N GLY A 354 12.49 -3.89 -11.18
CA GLY A 354 11.74 -3.19 -12.22
C GLY A 354 11.25 -4.06 -13.38
N THR A 355 11.15 -5.39 -13.21
CA THR A 355 10.59 -6.30 -14.23
C THR A 355 9.13 -6.03 -14.59
N MET A 356 8.38 -5.36 -13.70
CA MET A 356 7.01 -4.87 -13.90
C MET A 356 6.98 -3.34 -14.01
N PRO A 357 7.43 -2.75 -15.12
CA PRO A 357 7.41 -1.30 -15.32
C PRO A 357 5.98 -0.79 -15.53
N TRP A 358 5.74 0.47 -15.11
CA TRP A 358 4.45 1.15 -15.24
C TRP A 358 3.82 1.03 -16.63
N SER A 359 4.61 1.12 -17.71
CA SER A 359 4.11 1.04 -19.09
C SER A 359 3.46 -0.31 -19.44
N LYS A 360 3.92 -1.42 -18.86
CA LYS A 360 3.27 -2.74 -19.02
C LYS A 360 1.99 -2.80 -18.19
N TRP A 361 2.06 -2.35 -16.93
CA TRP A 361 0.93 -2.38 -16.01
C TRP A 361 -0.22 -1.51 -16.52
N ALA A 362 0.04 -0.25 -16.89
CA ALA A 362 -0.95 0.65 -17.45
C ALA A 362 -1.64 0.07 -18.70
N ALA A 363 -0.91 -0.65 -19.56
CA ALA A 363 -1.49 -1.29 -20.74
C ALA A 363 -2.38 -2.51 -20.38
N ALA A 364 -2.02 -3.29 -19.35
CA ALA A 364 -2.85 -4.39 -18.86
C ALA A 364 -4.12 -3.88 -18.14
N ALA A 365 -3.96 -2.84 -17.32
CA ALA A 365 -5.06 -2.14 -16.66
C ALA A 365 -6.05 -1.53 -17.66
N GLU A 366 -5.58 -1.00 -18.80
CA GLU A 366 -6.45 -0.57 -19.90
C GLU A 366 -7.24 -1.72 -20.52
N ARG A 367 -6.61 -2.88 -20.77
CA ARG A 367 -7.31 -4.03 -21.36
C ARG A 367 -8.37 -4.60 -20.42
N CYS A 368 -8.02 -4.85 -19.16
CA CYS A 368 -8.97 -5.35 -18.16
C CYS A 368 -10.07 -4.32 -17.82
N GLY A 369 -9.69 -3.06 -17.60
CA GLY A 369 -10.63 -1.98 -17.32
C GLY A 369 -11.63 -1.76 -18.46
N ASN A 370 -11.18 -1.82 -19.72
CA ASN A 370 -12.07 -1.69 -20.88
C ASN A 370 -12.96 -2.91 -21.09
N HIS A 371 -12.51 -4.11 -20.72
CA HIS A 371 -13.34 -5.32 -20.71
C HIS A 371 -14.51 -5.18 -19.72
N LEU A 372 -14.20 -4.84 -18.47
CA LEU A 372 -15.19 -4.60 -17.41
C LEU A 372 -16.16 -3.46 -17.76
N LEU A 373 -15.65 -2.35 -18.32
CA LEU A 373 -16.49 -1.24 -18.78
C LEU A 373 -17.37 -1.57 -19.98
N GLY A 374 -17.01 -2.59 -20.77
CA GLY A 374 -17.84 -3.17 -21.82
C GLY A 374 -19.02 -3.98 -21.26
N MET A 375 -18.86 -4.60 -20.08
CA MET A 375 -19.95 -5.29 -19.36
C MET A 375 -20.88 -4.28 -18.66
N LYS A 376 -20.29 -3.30 -17.96
CA LYS A 376 -21.04 -2.23 -17.28
C LYS A 376 -20.23 -0.94 -17.25
N SER A 377 -20.68 0.03 -18.04
CA SER A 377 -20.03 1.34 -18.22
C SER A 377 -20.11 2.27 -17.00
N ASP A 378 -20.69 1.81 -15.89
CA ASP A 378 -20.89 2.56 -14.64
C ASP A 378 -19.71 2.47 -13.67
N TRP A 379 -18.94 1.38 -13.72
CA TRP A 379 -17.91 1.06 -12.74
C TRP A 379 -16.73 2.04 -12.79
N LEU A 380 -16.24 2.41 -11.61
CA LEU A 380 -14.91 2.99 -11.45
C LEU A 380 -13.85 1.90 -11.62
N ILE A 381 -12.82 2.20 -12.39
CA ILE A 381 -11.65 1.33 -12.57
C ILE A 381 -10.52 1.94 -11.74
N VAL A 382 -10.16 1.25 -10.65
CA VAL A 382 -9.08 1.64 -9.77
C VAL A 382 -7.78 0.98 -10.25
N VAL A 383 -6.75 1.79 -10.49
CA VAL A 383 -5.43 1.35 -10.93
C VAL A 383 -4.38 1.74 -9.89
N GLU A 384 -3.90 0.75 -9.15
CA GLU A 384 -2.81 0.90 -8.20
C GLU A 384 -1.48 1.27 -8.87
N GLY A 385 -0.57 1.89 -8.10
CA GLY A 385 0.80 2.17 -8.54
C GLY A 385 1.69 0.93 -8.69
N THR A 386 2.90 1.14 -9.22
CA THR A 386 4.00 0.16 -9.15
C THR A 386 4.75 0.24 -7.81
N GLU A 387 5.76 -0.62 -7.62
CA GLU A 387 6.56 -0.72 -6.39
C GLU A 387 5.68 -1.00 -5.15
N SER A 388 4.77 -1.97 -5.26
CA SER A 388 3.73 -2.26 -4.28
C SER A 388 2.80 -1.06 -4.05
N ALA A 389 2.22 -0.52 -5.12
CA ALA A 389 1.36 0.68 -5.10
C ALA A 389 1.98 1.95 -4.50
N ASN A 390 3.30 1.99 -4.29
CA ASN A 390 3.95 3.17 -3.74
C ASN A 390 4.19 4.24 -4.80
N ASP A 391 4.30 3.91 -6.09
CA ASP A 391 4.72 4.82 -7.16
C ASP A 391 3.71 4.90 -8.33
N LEU A 392 3.12 6.09 -8.53
CA LEU A 392 2.26 6.48 -9.65
C LEU A 392 2.93 7.56 -10.54
N SER A 393 4.22 7.84 -10.38
CA SER A 393 4.93 8.89 -11.15
C SER A 393 4.93 8.62 -12.66
N GLY A 394 4.85 7.34 -13.05
CA GLY A 394 4.68 6.94 -14.45
C GLY A 394 3.39 7.45 -15.11
N ALA A 395 2.33 7.71 -14.33
CA ALA A 395 1.06 8.21 -14.86
C ALA A 395 1.18 9.64 -15.45
N ALA A 396 2.17 10.42 -15.05
CA ALA A 396 2.43 11.76 -15.58
C ALA A 396 2.84 11.75 -17.07
N THR A 397 3.54 10.70 -17.51
CA THR A 397 4.02 10.56 -18.90
C THR A 397 3.23 9.53 -19.69
N ARG A 398 2.70 8.51 -19.01
CA ARG A 398 1.86 7.46 -19.57
C ARG A 398 0.61 7.29 -18.71
N PRO A 399 -0.37 8.21 -18.78
CA PRO A 399 -1.65 8.01 -18.10
C PRO A 399 -2.38 6.79 -18.68
N VAL A 400 -3.19 6.14 -17.84
CA VAL A 400 -4.15 5.10 -18.27
C VAL A 400 -5.27 5.76 -19.06
N LYS A 401 -5.68 5.14 -20.17
CA LYS A 401 -6.74 5.61 -21.07
C LYS A 401 -7.84 4.56 -21.22
N LEU A 402 -8.95 4.76 -20.53
CA LEU A 402 -10.13 3.92 -20.61
C LEU A 402 -11.03 4.33 -21.79
N SER A 403 -11.80 3.38 -22.32
CA SER A 403 -12.76 3.57 -23.41
C SER A 403 -13.98 4.39 -22.97
N VAL A 404 -14.38 4.25 -21.71
CA VAL A 404 -15.40 5.11 -21.08
C VAL A 404 -14.67 6.22 -20.29
N PRO A 405 -14.93 7.51 -20.60
CA PRO A 405 -14.30 8.61 -19.89
C PRO A 405 -14.82 8.71 -18.44
N ASN A 406 -14.10 9.43 -17.59
CA ASN A 406 -14.53 9.72 -16.21
C ASN A 406 -14.74 8.47 -15.32
N ARG A 407 -14.03 7.37 -15.58
CA ARG A 407 -14.06 6.14 -14.75
C ARG A 407 -12.75 5.78 -14.06
N LEU A 408 -11.64 6.42 -14.42
CA LEU A 408 -10.32 6.11 -13.87
C LEU A 408 -10.11 6.76 -12.50
N VAL A 409 -9.75 5.95 -11.52
CA VAL A 409 -9.20 6.35 -10.21
C VAL A 409 -7.82 5.72 -10.07
N TYR A 410 -6.82 6.46 -9.61
CA TYR A 410 -5.53 5.87 -9.24
C TYR A 410 -5.52 5.48 -7.77
N SER A 411 -4.75 4.44 -7.39
CA SER A 411 -4.59 4.04 -6.00
C SER A 411 -3.13 3.96 -5.55
N SER A 412 -2.86 4.35 -4.30
CA SER A 412 -1.53 4.23 -3.70
C SER A 412 -1.58 3.62 -2.30
N HIS A 413 -0.63 2.74 -2.00
CA HIS A 413 -0.49 2.11 -0.68
C HIS A 413 0.70 2.66 0.06
N ILE A 414 0.51 2.95 1.34
CA ILE A 414 1.49 3.73 2.10
C ILE A 414 1.54 3.24 3.54
N TYR A 415 2.66 2.64 3.93
CA TYR A 415 2.87 2.06 5.26
C TYR A 415 4.13 2.61 5.94
N GLY A 416 4.29 2.37 7.25
CA GLY A 416 5.48 2.81 7.99
C GLY A 416 6.81 2.20 7.50
N TRP A 417 6.76 1.09 6.76
CA TRP A 417 7.90 0.47 6.08
C TRP A 417 8.11 0.92 4.63
N SER A 418 7.15 1.62 4.01
CA SER A 418 7.28 2.19 2.67
C SER A 418 8.51 3.09 2.55
N GLY A 419 9.04 3.23 1.32
CA GLY A 419 10.32 3.88 1.08
C GLY A 419 11.55 3.06 1.50
N TRP A 420 11.39 1.78 1.87
CA TRP A 420 12.53 0.87 2.02
C TRP A 420 13.35 0.81 0.72
N GLY A 421 14.68 0.70 0.83
CA GLY A 421 15.60 0.78 -0.31
C GLY A 421 15.91 2.20 -0.82
N SER A 422 15.10 3.22 -0.46
CA SER A 422 15.39 4.62 -0.80
C SER A 422 16.54 5.21 0.04
N ARG A 423 17.20 6.25 -0.48
CA ARG A 423 18.31 6.96 0.22
C ARG A 423 17.86 7.62 1.53
N ASP A 424 16.62 8.08 1.59
CA ASP A 424 16.03 8.75 2.76
C ASP A 424 15.47 7.76 3.80
N GLY A 425 15.52 6.45 3.51
CA GLY A 425 14.99 5.40 4.39
C GLY A 425 13.47 5.30 4.41
N ARG A 426 12.97 4.51 5.37
CA ARG A 426 11.54 4.18 5.50
C ARG A 426 10.73 5.36 6.02
N PHE A 427 9.43 5.40 5.73
CA PHE A 427 8.57 6.52 6.15
C PHE A 427 8.48 6.69 7.68
N SER A 428 8.59 5.62 8.46
CA SER A 428 8.79 5.66 9.93
C SER A 428 10.07 6.38 10.40
N GLN A 429 11.04 6.59 9.50
CA GLN A 429 12.33 7.21 9.77
C GLN A 429 12.44 8.66 9.28
N ARG A 430 11.60 9.07 8.31
CA ARG A 430 11.71 10.36 7.57
C ARG A 430 11.03 11.53 8.27
N SER A 431 11.63 12.72 8.16
CA SER A 431 10.97 13.98 8.53
C SER A 431 9.75 14.26 7.64
N TYR A 432 8.81 15.09 8.13
CA TYR A 432 7.62 15.49 7.36
C TYR A 432 7.96 16.04 5.97
N ALA A 433 8.99 16.88 5.85
CA ALA A 433 9.41 17.43 4.55
C ALA A 433 9.91 16.35 3.56
N SER A 434 10.69 15.35 4.03
CA SER A 434 11.14 14.24 3.20
C SER A 434 10.00 13.27 2.85
N PHE A 435 9.03 13.10 3.76
CA PHE A 435 7.81 12.33 3.50
C PHE A 435 6.95 12.99 2.42
N VAL A 436 6.56 14.26 2.61
CA VAL A 436 5.74 15.04 1.65
C VAL A 436 6.39 15.13 0.29
N LYS A 437 7.72 15.35 0.21
CA LYS A 437 8.46 15.36 -1.06
C LYS A 437 8.25 14.07 -1.87
N THR A 438 8.29 12.91 -1.21
CA THR A 438 8.04 11.63 -1.88
C THR A 438 6.56 11.40 -2.16
N MET A 439 5.63 11.81 -1.28
CA MET A 439 4.19 11.72 -1.60
C MET A 439 3.84 12.52 -2.85
N ARG A 440 4.31 13.78 -2.94
CA ARG A 440 4.13 14.65 -4.12
C ARG A 440 4.70 14.04 -5.40
N TYR A 441 5.93 13.53 -5.35
CA TYR A 441 6.58 12.90 -6.49
C TYR A 441 5.87 11.61 -6.93
N ASN A 442 5.49 10.76 -5.98
CA ASN A 442 4.90 9.45 -6.28
C ASN A 442 3.47 9.57 -6.81
N TRP A 443 2.60 10.39 -6.19
CA TRP A 443 1.17 10.44 -6.54
C TRP A 443 0.50 11.79 -6.28
N GLY A 444 0.97 12.56 -5.30
CA GLY A 444 0.33 13.81 -4.85
C GLY A 444 0.16 14.85 -5.96
N TYR A 445 1.05 14.87 -6.95
CA TYR A 445 0.92 15.74 -8.13
C TYR A 445 -0.40 15.52 -8.91
N LEU A 446 -0.96 14.31 -8.94
CA LEU A 446 -2.24 14.02 -9.60
C LEU A 446 -3.41 14.74 -8.92
N VAL A 447 -3.30 14.88 -7.59
CA VAL A 447 -4.30 15.48 -6.71
C VAL A 447 -4.12 17.00 -6.62
N GLU A 448 -2.88 17.46 -6.45
CA GLU A 448 -2.55 18.89 -6.35
C GLU A 448 -2.75 19.63 -7.69
N ASN A 449 -2.60 18.96 -8.83
CA ASN A 449 -2.81 19.55 -10.16
C ASN A 449 -4.23 19.29 -10.76
N ASP A 450 -5.20 18.85 -9.95
CA ASP A 450 -6.58 18.52 -10.40
C ASP A 450 -6.66 17.52 -11.58
N THR A 451 -5.68 16.61 -11.69
CA THR A 451 -5.50 15.74 -12.86
C THR A 451 -6.38 14.49 -12.82
N ALA A 452 -6.41 13.79 -11.68
CA ALA A 452 -7.16 12.56 -11.48
C ALA A 452 -7.34 12.27 -9.98
N PRO A 453 -8.38 11.54 -9.55
CA PRO A 453 -8.52 11.14 -8.16
C PRO A 453 -7.44 10.14 -7.79
N VAL A 454 -6.84 10.30 -6.60
CA VAL A 454 -6.02 9.28 -5.96
C VAL A 454 -6.68 8.86 -4.66
N TRP A 455 -6.99 7.57 -4.56
CA TRP A 455 -7.46 6.92 -3.35
C TRP A 455 -6.29 6.22 -2.67
N VAL A 456 -6.03 6.49 -1.38
CA VAL A 456 -5.00 5.75 -0.64
C VAL A 456 -5.59 4.42 -0.18
N GLY A 457 -5.66 3.43 -1.08
CA GLY A 457 -6.41 2.17 -0.91
C GLY A 457 -6.00 1.33 0.30
N GLU A 458 -4.72 1.41 0.69
CA GLU A 458 -4.21 0.87 1.94
C GLU A 458 -3.27 1.82 2.68
N LEU A 459 -3.58 2.00 3.97
CA LEU A 459 -2.68 2.49 5.00
C LEU A 459 -3.03 1.80 6.32
N GLY A 460 -2.07 1.65 7.23
CA GLY A 460 -2.34 1.07 8.54
C GLY A 460 -1.24 1.32 9.56
N ALA A 461 -1.59 1.15 10.84
CA ALA A 461 -0.65 1.18 11.96
C ALA A 461 -1.13 0.25 13.10
N PRO A 462 -0.21 -0.29 13.92
CA PRO A 462 -0.57 -1.20 14.99
C PRO A 462 -1.20 -0.44 16.17
N ASP A 463 -2.22 -1.05 16.80
CA ASP A 463 -2.86 -0.61 18.05
C ASP A 463 -1.90 -0.34 19.22
N HIS A 464 -0.70 -0.92 19.18
CA HIS A 464 0.39 -0.68 20.12
C HIS A 464 1.63 -0.19 19.36
N PRO A 465 1.67 1.09 18.95
CA PRO A 465 2.72 1.63 18.09
C PRO A 465 4.05 1.82 18.81
N SER A 466 5.13 1.68 18.04
CA SER A 466 6.44 2.21 18.39
C SER A 466 6.55 3.70 18.02
N LEU A 467 7.61 4.37 18.47
CA LEU A 467 7.90 5.76 18.08
C LEU A 467 8.01 5.90 16.55
N GLY A 468 8.54 4.88 15.85
CA GLY A 468 8.60 4.88 14.39
C GLY A 468 7.23 4.79 13.72
N ASP A 469 6.32 3.97 14.26
CA ASP A 469 4.97 3.81 13.73
C ASP A 469 4.15 5.10 13.93
N ALA A 470 4.19 5.67 15.14
CA ALA A 470 3.49 6.91 15.47
C ALA A 470 4.00 8.11 14.63
N HIS A 471 5.32 8.19 14.39
CA HIS A 471 5.93 9.24 13.58
C HIS A 471 5.49 9.16 12.09
N TYR A 472 5.47 7.95 11.52
CA TYR A 472 4.90 7.75 10.18
C TYR A 472 3.41 8.13 10.15
N TRP A 473 2.64 7.70 11.15
CA TRP A 473 1.20 7.96 11.23
C TRP A 473 0.88 9.46 11.30
N GLN A 474 1.61 10.20 12.14
CA GLN A 474 1.48 11.66 12.24
C GLN A 474 1.82 12.38 10.92
N ASN A 475 2.90 11.97 10.24
CA ASN A 475 3.26 12.52 8.94
C ASN A 475 2.21 12.20 7.87
N MET A 476 1.69 10.98 7.86
CA MET A 476 0.62 10.50 6.98
C MET A 476 -0.64 11.36 7.15
N TRP A 477 -1.22 11.37 8.34
CA TRP A 477 -2.52 12.02 8.57
C TRP A 477 -2.46 13.54 8.48
N ARG A 478 -1.32 14.14 8.80
CA ARG A 478 -1.09 15.57 8.50
C ARG A 478 -1.14 15.83 7.00
N TYR A 479 -0.56 14.96 6.16
CA TYR A 479 -0.59 15.13 4.71
C TYR A 479 -1.97 14.85 4.12
N LEU A 480 -2.63 13.73 4.48
CA LEU A 480 -3.96 13.39 3.95
C LEU A 480 -5.02 14.44 4.28
N LYS A 481 -4.99 15.01 5.50
CA LYS A 481 -5.86 16.13 5.89
C LYS A 481 -5.51 17.42 5.12
N ALA A 482 -4.23 17.69 4.87
CA ALA A 482 -3.80 18.88 4.13
C ALA A 482 -4.17 18.84 2.64
N VAL A 483 -4.15 17.66 2.00
CA VAL A 483 -4.58 17.51 0.60
C VAL A 483 -6.04 17.07 0.47
N ASP A 484 -6.77 16.81 1.56
CA ASP A 484 -8.14 16.29 1.56
C ASP A 484 -8.27 15.00 0.73
N ALA A 485 -7.44 14.01 1.06
CA ALA A 485 -7.37 12.72 0.35
C ALA A 485 -8.50 11.76 0.73
N ASP A 486 -8.86 10.92 -0.24
CA ASP A 486 -9.70 9.75 -0.08
C ASP A 486 -8.83 8.57 0.40
N PHE A 487 -9.32 7.71 1.31
CA PHE A 487 -8.48 6.70 1.97
C PHE A 487 -9.15 5.34 2.18
N GLY A 488 -8.32 4.31 2.42
CA GLY A 488 -8.70 2.94 2.73
C GLY A 488 -7.83 2.40 3.86
N TYR A 489 -8.44 2.10 5.00
CA TYR A 489 -7.71 1.59 6.16
C TYR A 489 -7.53 0.07 6.09
N TRP A 490 -6.31 -0.42 6.31
CA TRP A 490 -6.00 -1.84 6.52
C TRP A 490 -5.81 -2.11 8.02
N ALA A 491 -6.67 -2.88 8.69
CA ALA A 491 -7.87 -3.56 8.20
C ALA A 491 -8.97 -3.64 9.28
N LEU A 492 -10.15 -4.11 8.88
CA LEU A 492 -11.24 -4.47 9.79
C LEU A 492 -10.82 -5.63 10.71
N ASN A 493 -10.40 -6.74 10.11
CA ASN A 493 -10.28 -8.05 10.74
C ASN A 493 -9.46 -8.03 12.05
N PRO A 494 -9.94 -8.64 13.16
CA PRO A 494 -9.19 -8.81 14.41
C PRO A 494 -8.15 -9.94 14.35
N ARG A 495 -8.29 -10.84 13.39
CA ARG A 495 -7.54 -12.10 13.28
C ARG A 495 -7.17 -12.42 11.83
N LYS A 496 -5.96 -12.95 11.66
CA LYS A 496 -5.45 -13.53 10.42
C LYS A 496 -5.87 -15.00 10.31
N PRO A 497 -6.23 -15.51 9.12
CA PRO A 497 -6.54 -16.93 8.92
C PRO A 497 -5.40 -17.83 9.42
N ALA A 498 -4.17 -17.53 8.99
CA ALA A 498 -2.97 -18.22 9.42
C ALA A 498 -2.79 -18.21 10.95
N ASN A 499 -2.98 -19.39 11.55
CA ASN A 499 -2.85 -19.66 12.99
C ASN A 499 -3.78 -18.83 13.91
N ASN A 500 -4.84 -18.22 13.40
CA ASN A 500 -5.72 -17.31 14.16
C ASN A 500 -4.92 -16.20 14.90
N ALA A 501 -3.85 -15.71 14.27
CA ALA A 501 -2.96 -14.73 14.87
C ALA A 501 -3.65 -13.36 15.00
N ARG A 502 -3.42 -12.66 16.12
CA ARG A 502 -3.95 -11.29 16.33
C ARG A 502 -3.48 -10.36 15.22
N GLU A 503 -4.41 -9.75 14.52
CA GLU A 503 -4.12 -8.62 13.66
C GLU A 503 -3.94 -7.37 14.52
N ARG A 504 -2.71 -6.84 14.56
CA ARG A 504 -2.39 -5.63 15.32
C ARG A 504 -3.00 -4.39 14.67
N TYR A 505 -3.34 -4.48 13.39
CA TYR A 505 -3.87 -3.37 12.61
C TYR A 505 -5.39 -3.26 12.74
N SER A 506 -6.06 -4.19 13.42
CA SER A 506 -7.53 -4.22 13.51
C SER A 506 -8.17 -2.96 14.09
N LEU A 507 -9.41 -2.69 13.65
CA LEU A 507 -10.31 -1.68 14.21
C LEU A 507 -11.50 -2.25 15.00
N ILE A 508 -11.61 -3.57 15.13
CA ILE A 508 -12.61 -4.24 15.97
C ILE A 508 -11.95 -5.31 16.85
N LYS A 509 -12.69 -5.82 17.84
CA LYS A 509 -12.24 -6.94 18.69
C LYS A 509 -12.68 -8.28 18.10
N ASP A 510 -12.26 -9.36 18.73
CA ASP A 510 -12.57 -10.75 18.34
C ASP A 510 -14.08 -11.07 18.27
N ASP A 511 -14.94 -10.23 18.84
CA ASP A 511 -16.41 -10.35 18.77
C ASP A 511 -17.02 -9.87 17.44
N TRP A 512 -16.19 -9.27 16.57
CA TRP A 512 -16.56 -8.63 15.30
C TRP A 512 -17.59 -7.47 15.41
N ILE A 513 -17.74 -6.89 16.60
CA ILE A 513 -18.70 -5.82 16.90
C ILE A 513 -18.06 -4.65 17.64
N THR A 514 -17.23 -4.92 18.65
CA THR A 514 -16.70 -3.88 19.53
C THR A 514 -15.55 -3.13 18.85
N PRO A 515 -15.62 -1.79 18.72
CA PRO A 515 -14.56 -1.00 18.10
C PRO A 515 -13.27 -0.96 18.93
N VAL A 516 -12.14 -0.78 18.25
CA VAL A 516 -10.89 -0.31 18.84
C VAL A 516 -10.84 1.21 18.71
N VAL A 517 -11.14 1.89 19.82
CA VAL A 517 -11.18 3.36 19.90
C VAL A 517 -9.84 3.87 20.41
N ASP A 518 -8.95 4.25 19.48
CA ASP A 518 -7.61 4.75 19.79
C ASP A 518 -7.19 5.93 18.89
N TYR A 519 -5.92 6.30 18.94
CA TYR A 519 -5.32 7.37 18.14
C TYR A 519 -5.58 7.23 16.63
N ARG A 520 -5.65 5.99 16.10
CA ARG A 520 -5.89 5.74 14.68
C ARG A 520 -7.30 6.14 14.31
N MET A 521 -8.25 5.72 15.13
CA MET A 521 -9.66 6.04 14.97
C MET A 521 -9.92 7.54 15.21
N LYS A 522 -9.15 8.22 16.07
CA LYS A 522 -9.18 9.69 16.19
C LYS A 522 -8.90 10.35 14.83
N ASP A 523 -7.72 10.06 14.25
CA ASP A 523 -7.27 10.68 13.01
C ASP A 523 -8.19 10.39 11.81
N MET A 524 -8.70 9.15 11.70
CA MET A 524 -9.67 8.76 10.68
C MET A 524 -10.98 9.54 10.81
N VAL A 525 -11.54 9.60 12.02
CA VAL A 525 -12.80 10.32 12.29
C VAL A 525 -12.67 11.81 12.05
N GLU A 526 -11.49 12.41 12.29
CA GLU A 526 -11.22 13.80 11.94
C GLU A 526 -11.28 14.04 10.42
N LEU A 527 -10.65 13.20 9.60
CA LEU A 527 -10.70 13.34 8.13
C LEU A 527 -12.08 13.02 7.54
N MET A 528 -12.80 12.03 8.09
CA MET A 528 -14.19 11.72 7.71
C MET A 528 -15.15 12.90 7.98
N ARG A 529 -14.78 13.82 8.89
CA ARG A 529 -15.58 14.98 9.30
C ARG A 529 -15.17 16.30 8.63
N GLN A 530 -14.13 16.28 7.81
CA GLN A 530 -13.80 17.34 6.84
C GLN A 530 -14.73 17.18 5.63
#